data_AF-A0A2C1KGW1-F1
#
_entry.id   AF-A0A2C1KGW1-F1
#
_cell.length_a   1.000
_cell.length_b   1.000
_cell.length_c   1.000
_cell.angle_alpha   90.00
_cell.angle_beta   90.00
_cell.angle_gamma   90.00
#
_symmetry.space_group_name_H-M   'P 1'
#
loop_
_entity.id
_entity.type
_entity.pdbx_description
1 polymer ?
#
loop_
_entity_poly.entity_id
_entity_poly.type
_entity_poly.pdbx_seq_one_letter_code
_entity_poly.pdbx_strand_id
1 'polypeptide(L)'
;MVDVAIISKNPHIQRSLSLFIHAHSTLNLIYNHDNQDEAFKMLDKIKKVVVLLDLEVGNLKQILDLYSTKHHIILYTHSKDFLEISQLLQTYNVKYFNVYTKPDCIFHTIKELTE
;
A
#
# COMPACT_ATOMS: atom_id res chain seq x y z
N MET A 1 -15.83 -3.17 6.52
CA MET A 1 -14.47 -3.30 7.07
C MET A 1 -13.53 -3.42 5.89
N VAL A 2 -12.41 -2.70 5.90
CA VAL A 2 -11.47 -2.63 4.77
C VAL A 2 -10.25 -3.47 5.06
N ASP A 3 -9.99 -4.48 4.25
CA ASP A 3 -8.77 -5.30 4.36
C ASP A 3 -7.58 -4.56 3.76
N VAL A 4 -6.54 -4.40 4.57
CA VAL A 4 -5.31 -3.68 4.24
C VAL A 4 -4.12 -4.63 4.34
N ALA A 5 -3.27 -4.61 3.31
CA ALA A 5 -1.99 -5.29 3.27
C ALA A 5 -0.86 -4.26 3.22
N ILE A 6 0.21 -4.47 3.98
CA ILE A 6 1.42 -3.66 3.94
C ILE A 6 2.54 -4.52 3.34
N ILE A 7 3.16 -4.02 2.27
CA ILE A 7 4.31 -4.64 1.63
C ILE A 7 5.44 -3.60 1.64
N SER A 8 6.39 -3.77 2.55
CA SER A 8 7.52 -2.86 2.74
C SER A 8 8.71 -3.60 3.28
N LYS A 9 9.93 -3.25 2.85
CA LYS A 9 11.17 -3.79 3.44
C LYS A 9 11.58 -3.05 4.72
N ASN A 10 10.89 -1.96 5.05
CA ASN A 10 11.22 -1.12 6.18
C ASN A 10 10.42 -1.55 7.43
N PRO A 11 11.04 -2.19 8.44
CA PRO A 11 10.33 -2.68 9.62
C PRO A 11 9.73 -1.55 10.47
N HIS A 12 10.30 -0.34 10.43
CA HIS A 12 9.77 0.81 11.15
C HIS A 12 8.47 1.32 10.51
N ILE A 13 8.39 1.29 9.18
CA ILE A 13 7.19 1.66 8.44
C ILE A 13 6.11 0.62 8.58
N GLN A 14 6.46 -0.66 8.41
CA GLN A 14 5.56 -1.77 8.71
C GLN A 14 4.91 -1.61 10.09
N ARG A 15 5.71 -1.35 11.13
CA ARG A 15 5.21 -1.14 12.49
C ARG A 15 4.32 0.10 12.60
N SER A 16 4.75 1.23 12.05
CA SER A 16 4.02 2.51 12.16
C SER A 16 2.67 2.45 11.45
N LEU A 17 2.65 1.94 10.21
CA LEU A 17 1.42 1.73 9.44
C LEU A 17 0.53 0.68 10.11
N SER A 18 1.11 -0.40 10.66
CA SER A 18 0.32 -1.38 11.41
C SER A 18 -0.38 -0.74 12.59
N LEU A 19 0.31 0.05 13.41
CA LEU A 19 -0.31 0.75 14.55
C LEU A 19 -1.42 1.69 14.09
N PHE A 20 -1.19 2.41 12.98
CA PHE A 20 -2.20 3.26 12.37
C PHE A 20 -3.44 2.46 11.94
N ILE A 21 -3.28 1.31 11.27
CA ILE A 21 -4.40 0.45 10.88
C ILE A 21 -5.15 -0.06 12.10
N HIS A 22 -4.45 -0.56 13.13
CA HIS A 22 -5.08 -1.06 14.36
C HIS A 22 -5.82 0.02 15.15
N ALA A 23 -5.40 1.28 15.06
CA ALA A 23 -6.09 2.40 15.71
C ALA A 23 -7.46 2.71 15.09
N HIS A 24 -7.76 2.21 13.88
CA HIS A 24 -9.00 2.47 13.16
C HIS A 24 -9.84 1.19 13.03
N SER A 25 -10.91 1.08 13.83
CA SER A 25 -11.79 -0.10 13.89
C SER A 25 -12.42 -0.53 12.56
N THR A 26 -12.43 0.35 11.56
CA THR A 26 -12.98 0.05 10.23
C THR A 26 -11.96 -0.59 9.27
N LEU A 27 -10.69 -0.66 9.66
CA LEU A 27 -9.59 -1.24 8.90
C LEU A 27 -9.16 -2.56 9.54
N ASN A 28 -8.77 -3.52 8.71
CA ASN A 28 -8.31 -4.84 9.13
C ASN A 28 -6.96 -5.13 8.48
N LEU A 29 -5.92 -5.36 9.28
CA LEU A 29 -4.59 -5.70 8.77
C LEU A 29 -4.51 -7.20 8.49
N ILE A 30 -4.39 -7.56 7.21
CA ILE A 30 -4.36 -8.96 6.76
C ILE A 30 -2.95 -9.47 6.41
N TYR A 31 -2.01 -8.55 6.17
CA TYR A 31 -0.64 -8.88 5.79
C TYR A 31 0.29 -7.71 6.11
N ASN A 32 1.48 -7.98 6.62
CA ASN A 32 2.49 -6.97 6.98
C ASN A 32 3.91 -7.56 6.95
N HIS A 33 4.39 -7.92 5.77
CA HIS A 33 5.74 -8.47 5.56
C HIS A 33 6.31 -8.00 4.21
N ASP A 34 7.58 -8.28 3.94
CA ASP A 34 8.24 -8.05 2.65
C ASP A 34 8.39 -9.32 1.79
N ASN A 35 7.92 -10.46 2.30
CA ASN A 35 8.04 -11.76 1.62
C ASN A 35 7.14 -11.80 0.38
N GLN A 36 7.77 -11.72 -0.79
CA GLN A 36 7.11 -11.63 -2.09
C GLN A 36 6.21 -12.83 -2.39
N ASP A 37 6.67 -14.04 -2.12
CA ASP A 37 5.92 -15.26 -2.42
C ASP A 37 4.64 -15.35 -1.57
N GLU A 38 4.73 -14.92 -0.32
CA GLU A 38 3.57 -14.84 0.57
C GLU A 38 2.62 -13.72 0.17
N ALA A 39 3.16 -12.55 -0.18
CA ALA A 39 2.37 -11.44 -0.67
C ALA A 39 1.56 -11.83 -1.91
N PHE A 40 2.19 -12.51 -2.89
CA PHE A 40 1.51 -12.93 -4.12
C PHE A 40 0.43 -13.97 -3.84
N LYS A 41 0.74 -14.99 -3.03
CA LYS A 41 -0.25 -15.99 -2.61
C LYS A 41 -1.45 -15.37 -1.90
N MET A 42 -1.22 -14.32 -1.10
CA MET A 42 -2.28 -13.59 -0.41
C MET A 42 -3.12 -12.76 -1.40
N LEU A 43 -2.47 -11.96 -2.25
CA LEU A 43 -3.15 -11.13 -3.25
C LEU A 43 -3.97 -11.96 -4.25
N ASP A 44 -3.47 -13.13 -4.64
CA ASP A 44 -4.18 -14.03 -5.54
C ASP A 44 -5.49 -14.55 -4.93
N LYS A 45 -5.47 -14.91 -3.65
CA LYS A 45 -6.61 -15.50 -2.92
C LYS A 45 -7.70 -14.49 -2.59
N ILE A 46 -7.36 -13.23 -2.37
CA ILE A 46 -8.32 -12.23 -1.92
C ILE A 46 -8.90 -11.47 -3.11
N LYS A 47 -10.21 -11.23 -3.09
CA LYS A 47 -10.92 -10.61 -4.21
C LYS A 47 -10.49 -9.16 -4.42
N LYS A 48 -10.40 -8.37 -3.34
CA LYS A 48 -10.06 -6.95 -3.39
C LYS A 48 -9.56 -6.48 -2.03
N VAL A 49 -8.43 -5.77 -2.01
CA VAL A 49 -7.77 -5.25 -0.80
C VAL A 49 -7.13 -3.90 -1.10
N VAL A 50 -6.83 -3.13 -0.07
CA VAL A 50 -5.97 -1.95 -0.16
C VAL A 50 -4.54 -2.37 0.15
N VAL A 51 -3.61 -2.15 -0.77
CA VAL A 51 -2.19 -2.52 -0.62
C VAL A 51 -1.39 -1.25 -0.41
N LEU A 52 -0.79 -1.10 0.77
CA LEU A 52 0.21 -0.08 1.06
C LEU A 52 1.56 -0.61 0.61
N LEU A 53 2.04 -0.12 -0.53
CA LEU A 53 3.21 -0.64 -1.24
C LEU A 53 4.37 0.34 -1.19
N ASP A 54 5.45 -0.07 -0.55
CA ASP A 54 6.69 0.70 -0.49
C ASP A 54 7.40 0.70 -1.86
N LEU A 55 7.90 1.85 -2.29
CA LEU A 55 8.64 1.98 -3.55
C LEU A 55 9.96 1.19 -3.56
N GLU A 56 10.56 0.92 -2.39
CA GLU A 56 11.86 0.25 -2.30
C GLU A 56 11.79 -1.28 -2.40
N VAL A 57 10.60 -1.84 -2.63
CA VAL A 57 10.44 -3.28 -2.84
C VAL A 57 11.03 -3.69 -4.19
N GLY A 58 11.82 -4.77 -4.20
CA GLY A 58 12.61 -5.17 -5.38
C GLY A 58 11.77 -5.60 -6.59
N ASN A 59 10.50 -5.91 -6.39
CA ASN A 59 9.55 -6.39 -7.40
C ASN A 59 8.40 -5.40 -7.64
N LEU A 60 8.59 -4.11 -7.33
CA LEU A 60 7.56 -3.07 -7.43
C LEU A 60 6.80 -3.13 -8.75
N LYS A 61 7.51 -3.12 -9.88
CA LYS A 61 6.91 -3.12 -11.21
C LYS A 61 6.06 -4.35 -11.48
N GLN A 62 6.55 -5.54 -11.09
CA GLN A 62 5.82 -6.79 -11.25
C GLN A 62 4.52 -6.79 -10.42
N ILE A 63 4.56 -6.26 -9.20
CA ILE A 63 3.35 -6.11 -8.38
C ILE A 63 2.35 -5.18 -9.07
N LEU A 64 2.81 -4.02 -9.55
CA LEU A 64 1.96 -3.05 -10.22
C LEU A 64 1.32 -3.62 -11.49
N ASP A 65 2.11 -4.29 -12.33
CA ASP A 65 1.64 -4.90 -13.58
C ASP A 65 0.56 -5.97 -13.33
N LEU A 66 0.75 -6.82 -12.31
CA LEU A 66 -0.16 -7.94 -12.03
C LEU A 66 -1.40 -7.52 -11.23
N TYR A 67 -1.26 -6.55 -10.33
CA TYR A 67 -2.23 -6.34 -9.25
C TYR A 67 -2.89 -4.96 -9.22
N SER A 68 -2.38 -3.95 -9.95
CA SER A 68 -2.94 -2.58 -9.90
C SER A 68 -4.37 -2.45 -10.42
N THR A 69 -4.84 -3.40 -11.25
CA THR A 69 -6.22 -3.44 -11.76
C THR A 69 -7.16 -4.23 -10.85
N LYS A 70 -6.62 -5.17 -10.07
CA LYS A 70 -7.37 -6.07 -9.17
C LYS A 70 -7.53 -5.48 -7.77
N HIS A 71 -6.49 -4.84 -7.27
CA HIS A 71 -6.40 -4.30 -5.92
C HIS A 71 -6.21 -2.79 -5.93
N HIS A 72 -6.57 -2.14 -4.83
CA HIS A 72 -6.31 -0.72 -4.65
C HIS A 72 -4.91 -0.53 -4.11
N ILE A 73 -3.97 -0.12 -4.97
CA ILE A 73 -2.58 0.08 -4.56
C ILE A 73 -2.38 1.56 -4.19
N ILE A 74 -1.83 1.77 -3.00
CA ILE A 74 -1.36 3.06 -2.52
C ILE A 74 0.15 2.95 -2.33
N LEU A 75 0.89 3.70 -3.15
CA LEU A 75 2.33 3.76 -3.09
C LEU A 75 2.80 4.61 -1.91
N TYR A 76 3.87 4.18 -1.28
CA TYR A 76 4.49 4.88 -0.18
C TYR A 76 5.97 5.13 -0.45
N THR A 77 6.43 6.36 -0.19
CA THR A 77 7.83 6.75 -0.34
C THR A 77 8.36 7.51 0.88
N HIS A 78 9.64 7.31 1.17
CA HIS A 78 10.41 8.14 2.11
C HIS A 78 10.84 9.48 1.49
N SER A 79 10.77 9.60 0.17
CA SER A 79 11.22 10.76 -0.58
C SER A 79 10.22 11.92 -0.51
N LYS A 80 10.76 13.14 -0.55
CA LYS A 80 9.97 14.35 -0.85
C LYS A 80 9.85 14.58 -2.35
N ASP A 81 10.68 13.92 -3.14
CA ASP A 81 10.73 14.14 -4.58
C ASP A 81 9.57 13.41 -5.27
N PHE A 82 8.71 14.21 -5.89
CA PHE A 82 7.55 13.73 -6.61
C PHE A 82 7.92 13.15 -7.98
N LEU A 83 9.11 13.49 -8.53
CA LEU A 83 9.56 13.00 -9.83
C LEU A 83 9.72 11.48 -9.84
N GLU A 84 10.09 10.88 -8.72
CA GLU A 84 10.27 9.43 -8.58
C GLU A 84 8.96 8.64 -8.76
N ILE A 85 7.82 9.27 -8.47
CA ILE A 85 6.51 8.61 -8.47
C ILE A 85 5.62 9.05 -9.63
N SER A 86 5.93 10.16 -10.31
CA SER A 86 5.07 10.72 -11.36
C SER A 86 4.85 9.74 -12.51
N GLN A 87 5.89 9.02 -12.94
CA GLN A 87 5.77 8.03 -14.00
C GLN A 87 4.86 6.87 -13.59
N LEU A 88 4.95 6.42 -12.34
CA LEU A 88 4.12 5.34 -11.81
C LEU A 88 2.64 5.76 -11.73
N LEU A 89 2.36 6.99 -11.29
CA LEU A 89 1.01 7.55 -11.22
C LEU A 89 0.37 7.76 -12.60
N GLN A 90 1.18 8.02 -13.63
CA GLN A 90 0.70 8.12 -15.01
C GLN A 90 0.45 6.75 -15.66
N THR A 91 1.23 5.74 -15.27
CA THR A 91 1.20 4.41 -15.88
C THR A 91 0.17 3.50 -15.23
N TYR A 92 0.02 3.59 -13.91
CA TYR A 92 -0.82 2.71 -13.11
C TYR A 92 -1.92 3.49 -12.40
N ASN A 93 -3.09 2.88 -12.26
CA ASN A 93 -4.19 3.46 -11.49
C ASN A 93 -3.96 3.27 -9.98
N VAL A 94 -3.05 4.06 -9.43
CA VAL A 94 -2.62 3.97 -8.03
C VAL A 94 -2.70 5.33 -7.34
N LYS A 95 -2.81 5.31 -6.01
CA LYS A 95 -2.67 6.50 -5.16
C LYS A 95 -1.28 6.54 -4.55
N TYR A 96 -0.94 7.62 -3.86
CA TYR A 96 0.32 7.67 -3.11
C TYR A 96 0.23 8.51 -1.84
N PHE A 97 1.15 8.25 -0.92
CA PHE A 97 1.52 9.16 0.17
C PHE A 97 3.03 9.07 0.44
N ASN A 98 3.56 9.99 1.25
CA ASN A 98 4.93 9.93 1.71
C ASN A 98 5.00 10.04 3.24
N VAL A 99 6.20 9.96 3.81
CA VAL A 99 6.44 10.07 5.27
C VAL A 99 5.92 11.36 5.91
N TYR A 100 5.65 12.39 5.12
CA TYR A 100 5.17 13.69 5.61
C TYR A 100 3.64 13.81 5.51
N THR A 101 2.97 12.86 4.87
CA THR A 101 1.51 12.84 4.77
C THR A 101 0.90 12.63 6.14
N LYS A 102 -0.03 13.51 6.53
CA LYS A 102 -0.72 13.40 7.82
C LYS A 102 -1.53 12.10 7.90
N PRO A 103 -1.62 11.45 9.08
CA PRO A 103 -2.39 10.22 9.25
C PRO A 103 -3.84 10.32 8.76
N ASP A 104 -4.52 11.43 9.00
CA ASP A 104 -5.92 11.64 8.55
C ASP A 104 -6.06 11.61 7.03
N CYS A 105 -5.06 12.13 6.30
CA CYS A 105 -5.05 12.07 4.84
C CYS A 105 -4.86 10.63 4.34
N ILE A 106 -4.01 9.85 5.03
CA ILE A 106 -3.83 8.41 4.72
C ILE A 106 -5.16 7.67 4.94
N PHE A 107 -5.84 7.94 6.07
CA PHE A 107 -7.13 7.32 6.38
C PHE A 107 -8.18 7.63 5.32
N HIS A 108 -8.31 8.92 4.95
CA HIS A 108 -9.26 9.35 3.93
C HIS A 108 -8.98 8.70 2.57
N THR A 109 -7.71 8.64 2.17
CA THR A 109 -7.30 7.98 0.91
C THR A 109 -7.68 6.50 0.90
N ILE A 110 -7.49 5.79 2.02
CA ILE A 110 -7.90 4.37 2.13
C ILE A 110 -9.43 4.24 2.01
N LYS A 111 -10.19 5.16 2.62
CA LYS A 111 -11.66 5.14 2.61
C LYS A 111 -12.25 5.39 1.23
N GLU A 112 -11.77 6.42 0.52
CA GLU A 112 -12.22 6.77 -0.84
C GLU A 112 -12.09 5.60 -1.82
N LEU A 113 -11.12 4.70 -1.59
CA LEU A 113 -10.90 3.53 -2.45
C LEU A 113 -11.85 2.38 -2.16
N THR A 114 -12.69 2.49 -1.14
CA THR A 114 -13.61 1.42 -0.69
C THR A 114 -15.09 1.80 -0.74
N GLU A 115 -15.37 3.05 -1.09
CA GLU A 115 -16.71 3.58 -1.37
C GLU A 115 -17.04 3.47 -2.86
#